data_AF-A0A7C3JYD7-F1
#
_entry.id   AF-A0A7C3JYD7-F1
#
_cell.length_a   1.000
_cell.length_b   1.000
_cell.length_c   1.000
_cell.angle_alpha   90.00
_cell.angle_beta   90.00
_cell.angle_gamma   90.00
#
_symmetry.space_group_name_H-M   'P 1'
#
loop_
_entity.id
_entity.type
_entity.pdbx_description
1 polymer ?
#
loop_
_entity_poly.entity_id
_entity_poly.type
_entity_poly.pdbx_seq_one_letter_code
_entity_poly.pdbx_strand_id
1 'polypeptide(L)'
;MKQLGSAALHRMSRAGTVMGVVLLLGNGIAAASAPPAAPEERHHAALDAEADGRLAKETAVLTRRKALGDALRSLAEQTGVRLEASREVAELKVTLLARDLPLGRLLAEIAELLDLSWSRSGSAPGYRYVCARDLEATARARAALEQSRAAHAKSVRAQLERMVEALQSGHLGMLKETDPILARDLEGLFRWMDRKALRAFGDTITRILPELVQNSNVTLPYRELPRSLQETIRSSAAGALPLALGQVRGPDGNSPGYEESLQAAHFRMALRGMDYGDSRYVMELSIPGLPPSTTLRMQSYPGPPEFIPATASPGATPAPRAAPADRGMAPGGAAASERAPLTPVRRRLSNTARPRKEGMSNMSGSDVAERLAANTPLAVVSDYYATGYDRPRALVPPQPTPEAVLAAMEEFLEIGYTIAKDRRVVRLRSRTWMFDDLIEPPDGVISALETSFRTKGRFSLADYLLAARLTRAQQFGLARVDLAKFEVLRRTLHDDTDGLLGEFLRLTAALSASQRTTAMSASGMPATQLGGPEQSLLLEIATRRFSNLTPREAASAVFRVGREGRGGE
;
A
#
# COMPACT_ATOMS: atom_id res chain seq x y z
N MET A 1 51.74 16.49 -34.87
CA MET A 1 52.11 17.38 -35.98
C MET A 1 51.66 18.80 -35.63
N LYS A 2 52.63 19.70 -35.38
CA LYS A 2 52.57 21.17 -35.30
C LYS A 2 51.62 21.93 -34.33
N GLN A 3 52.27 22.89 -33.66
CA GLN A 3 51.83 24.14 -32.99
C GLN A 3 51.29 24.03 -31.55
N LEU A 4 52.08 24.34 -30.50
CA LEU A 4 52.64 25.63 -30.00
C LEU A 4 51.65 26.40 -29.12
N GLY A 5 52.08 26.75 -27.90
CA GLY A 5 51.62 27.95 -27.20
C GLY A 5 51.38 27.82 -25.69
N SER A 6 52.45 27.88 -24.90
CA SER A 6 52.43 28.15 -23.46
C SER A 6 52.79 29.62 -23.19
N ALA A 7 51.96 30.35 -22.44
CA ALA A 7 52.27 31.54 -21.63
C ALA A 7 50.98 31.95 -20.87
N ALA A 8 50.84 31.77 -19.56
CA ALA A 8 51.46 32.48 -18.43
C ALA A 8 50.56 33.59 -17.81
N LEU A 9 50.10 33.27 -16.60
CA LEU A 9 49.98 34.09 -15.38
C LEU A 9 49.10 35.37 -15.28
N HIS A 10 48.26 35.29 -14.24
CA HIS A 10 47.88 36.27 -13.21
C HIS A 10 47.11 37.55 -13.59
N ARG A 11 45.88 37.63 -13.08
CA ARG A 11 45.43 38.74 -12.22
C ARG A 11 44.32 38.32 -11.26
N MET A 12 44.54 38.62 -9.98
CA MET A 12 43.57 38.63 -8.90
C MET A 12 42.50 39.70 -9.17
N SER A 13 41.23 39.40 -8.85
CA SER A 13 40.32 40.40 -8.30
C SER A 13 39.25 39.72 -7.44
N ARG A 14 39.21 40.13 -6.18
CA ARG A 14 38.20 39.78 -5.18
C ARG A 14 36.96 40.65 -5.42
N ALA A 15 35.81 40.04 -5.58
CA ALA A 15 34.48 40.57 -5.24
C ALA A 15 33.61 39.33 -5.00
N GLY A 16 33.04 39.07 -3.83
CA GLY A 16 32.40 40.00 -2.92
C GLY A 16 30.90 40.10 -3.20
N THR A 17 30.20 38.96 -3.29
CA THR A 17 28.73 38.93 -3.42
C THR A 17 28.14 38.12 -2.27
N VAL A 18 27.68 38.84 -1.26
CA VAL A 18 26.78 38.38 -0.20
C VAL A 18 25.40 38.23 -0.82
N MET A 19 24.90 36.99 -0.94
CA MET A 19 23.52 36.75 -1.34
C MET A 19 22.67 36.63 -0.07
N GLY A 20 22.00 37.73 0.27
CA GLY A 20 21.03 37.80 1.35
C GLY A 20 19.78 37.00 1.02
N VAL A 21 19.46 36.04 1.89
CA VAL A 21 18.17 35.34 1.91
C VAL A 21 17.17 36.24 2.62
N VAL A 22 16.24 36.82 1.86
CA VAL A 22 15.07 37.52 2.38
C VAL A 22 14.00 36.47 2.69
N LEU A 23 13.80 36.20 3.98
CA LEU A 23 12.65 35.49 4.53
C LEU A 23 11.41 36.41 4.45
N LEU A 24 10.58 36.21 3.44
CA LEU A 24 9.24 36.78 3.37
C LEU A 24 8.31 36.00 4.31
N LEU A 25 8.14 36.55 5.51
CA LEU A 25 7.09 36.16 6.46
C LEU A 25 5.74 36.62 5.88
N GLY A 26 5.02 35.69 5.25
CA GLY A 26 3.63 35.89 4.87
C GLY A 26 2.72 35.78 6.08
N ASN A 27 2.28 36.92 6.60
CA ASN A 27 1.18 37.01 7.56
C ASN A 27 -0.14 36.63 6.86
N GLY A 28 -0.73 35.52 7.28
CA GLY A 28 -2.04 35.06 6.83
C GLY A 28 -3.17 35.94 7.37
N ILE A 29 -3.92 36.55 6.46
CA ILE A 29 -5.24 37.11 6.76
C ILE A 29 -6.21 35.94 6.85
N ALA A 30 -6.62 35.60 8.07
CA ALA A 30 -7.69 34.64 8.32
C ALA A 30 -9.02 35.25 7.88
N ALA A 31 -9.47 34.92 6.67
CA ALA A 31 -10.85 35.16 6.27
C ALA A 31 -11.75 34.27 7.14
N ALA A 32 -12.61 34.88 7.94
CA ALA A 32 -13.64 34.19 8.70
C ALA A 32 -14.68 33.62 7.73
N SER A 33 -14.43 32.41 7.23
CA SER A 33 -15.42 31.62 6.50
C SER A 33 -16.55 31.26 7.46
N ALA A 34 -17.79 31.62 7.09
CA ALA A 34 -18.97 31.15 7.79
C ALA A 34 -18.94 29.61 7.90
N PRO A 35 -19.38 29.02 9.04
CA PRO A 35 -19.37 27.58 9.22
C PRO A 35 -20.22 26.93 8.11
N PRO A 36 -19.69 25.91 7.40
CA PRO A 36 -20.46 25.21 6.38
C PRO A 36 -21.73 24.64 7.01
N ALA A 37 -22.89 24.90 6.40
CA ALA A 37 -24.16 24.30 6.80
C ALA A 37 -24.01 22.76 6.84
N ALA A 38 -24.59 22.13 7.87
CA ALA A 38 -24.42 20.71 8.14
C ALA A 38 -24.70 19.85 6.87
N PRO A 39 -23.74 18.99 6.45
CA PRO A 39 -23.81 18.29 5.17
C PRO A 39 -24.84 17.13 5.08
N GLU A 40 -25.58 16.83 6.15
CA GLU A 40 -26.34 15.56 6.26
C GLU A 40 -27.54 15.43 5.29
N GLU A 41 -28.16 16.50 4.80
CA GLU A 41 -29.41 16.37 4.01
C GLU A 41 -29.21 16.22 2.50
N ARG A 42 -28.02 16.52 1.95
CA ARG A 42 -27.87 16.64 0.48
C ARG A 42 -27.68 15.31 -0.25
N HIS A 43 -27.21 14.26 0.41
CA HIS A 43 -26.80 13.02 -0.27
C HIS A 43 -27.97 12.10 -0.65
N HIS A 44 -29.14 12.26 -0.03
CA HIS A 44 -30.29 11.37 -0.24
C HIS A 44 -31.44 11.97 -1.03
N ALA A 45 -31.43 13.28 -1.31
CA ALA A 45 -32.55 13.98 -1.95
C ALA A 45 -32.93 13.41 -3.33
N ALA A 46 -32.00 12.76 -4.04
CA ALA A 46 -32.31 12.09 -5.30
C ALA A 46 -33.16 10.82 -5.13
N LEU A 47 -33.05 10.11 -4.01
CA LEU A 47 -33.71 8.82 -3.74
C LEU A 47 -35.07 9.01 -3.08
N ASP A 48 -35.93 9.78 -3.74
CA ASP A 48 -37.26 10.13 -3.26
C ASP A 48 -38.30 9.07 -3.70
N ALA A 49 -38.80 8.32 -2.72
CA ALA A 49 -39.78 7.25 -2.92
C ALA A 49 -41.20 7.76 -3.24
N GLU A 50 -41.53 9.01 -2.93
CA GLU A 50 -42.82 9.60 -3.31
C GLU A 50 -42.83 9.91 -4.81
N ALA A 51 -41.71 10.42 -5.33
CA ALA A 51 -41.55 10.65 -6.76
C ALA A 51 -41.38 9.36 -7.57
N ASP A 52 -40.79 8.30 -6.98
CA ASP A 52 -40.61 6.99 -7.63
C ASP A 52 -40.96 5.84 -6.67
N GLY A 53 -42.25 5.45 -6.68
CA GLY A 53 -42.77 4.40 -5.79
C GLY A 53 -42.07 3.05 -5.90
N ARG A 54 -41.30 2.79 -6.98
CA ARG A 54 -40.47 1.57 -7.08
C ARG A 54 -39.35 1.55 -6.05
N LEU A 55 -38.86 2.70 -5.58
CA LEU A 55 -37.85 2.80 -4.52
C LEU A 55 -38.37 2.33 -3.16
N ALA A 56 -39.70 2.38 -2.93
CA ALA A 56 -40.31 1.88 -1.70
C ALA A 56 -40.43 0.35 -1.66
N LYS A 57 -40.27 -0.33 -2.80
CA LYS A 57 -40.42 -1.78 -2.90
C LYS A 57 -39.31 -2.50 -2.13
N GLU A 58 -39.71 -3.39 -1.22
CA GLU A 58 -38.78 -4.26 -0.51
C GLU A 58 -38.06 -5.19 -1.50
N THR A 59 -36.74 -5.27 -1.33
CA THR A 59 -35.87 -6.02 -2.24
C THR A 59 -35.03 -7.00 -1.44
N ALA A 60 -35.11 -8.28 -1.81
CA ALA A 60 -34.18 -9.30 -1.37
C ALA A 60 -32.96 -9.30 -2.29
N VAL A 61 -31.78 -9.09 -1.73
CA VAL A 61 -30.50 -9.08 -2.45
C VAL A 61 -29.50 -10.01 -1.78
N LEU A 62 -28.88 -10.86 -2.59
CA LEU A 62 -27.77 -11.73 -2.21
C LEU A 62 -26.63 -11.51 -3.21
N THR A 63 -25.92 -10.39 -3.05
CA THR A 63 -24.78 -10.03 -3.88
C THR A 63 -23.51 -10.13 -3.07
N ARG A 64 -22.54 -10.92 -3.55
CA ARG A 64 -21.28 -11.17 -2.86
C ARG A 64 -20.13 -10.74 -3.74
N ARG A 65 -19.25 -9.89 -3.20
CA ARG A 65 -17.94 -9.58 -3.80
C ARG A 65 -18.04 -9.11 -5.27
N LYS A 66 -19.12 -8.41 -5.62
CA LYS A 66 -19.34 -7.94 -7.01
C LYS A 66 -18.90 -6.50 -7.14
N ALA A 67 -18.37 -6.14 -8.31
CA ALA A 67 -18.25 -4.75 -8.72
C ALA A 67 -19.60 -4.03 -8.61
N LEU A 68 -19.60 -2.79 -8.11
CA LEU A 68 -20.80 -2.00 -7.83
C LEU A 68 -21.64 -1.82 -9.08
N GLY A 69 -21.01 -1.60 -10.24
CA GLY A 69 -21.73 -1.47 -11.52
C GLY A 69 -22.53 -2.73 -11.87
N ASP A 70 -21.96 -3.92 -11.63
CA ASP A 70 -22.65 -5.19 -11.88
C ASP A 70 -23.71 -5.49 -10.81
N ALA A 71 -23.45 -5.13 -9.54
CA ALA A 71 -24.42 -5.24 -8.46
C ALA A 71 -25.67 -4.37 -8.74
N LEU A 72 -25.46 -3.12 -9.18
CA LEU A 72 -26.53 -2.21 -9.55
C LEU A 72 -27.28 -2.68 -10.80
N ARG A 73 -26.60 -3.27 -11.79
CA ARG A 73 -27.25 -3.86 -12.97
C ARG A 73 -28.19 -5.01 -12.57
N SER A 74 -27.73 -5.92 -11.71
CA SER A 74 -28.58 -7.00 -11.20
C SER A 74 -29.80 -6.47 -10.41
N LEU A 75 -29.61 -5.42 -9.58
CA LEU A 75 -30.72 -4.77 -8.89
C LEU A 75 -31.69 -4.08 -9.85
N ALA A 76 -31.18 -3.45 -10.91
CA ALA A 76 -31.98 -2.80 -11.94
C ALA A 76 -32.87 -3.81 -12.69
N GLU A 77 -32.30 -4.97 -13.05
CA GLU A 77 -33.04 -6.08 -13.68
C GLU A 77 -34.16 -6.61 -12.77
N GLN A 78 -33.90 -6.73 -11.47
CA GLN A 78 -34.87 -7.23 -10.49
C GLN A 78 -36.01 -6.24 -10.20
N THR A 79 -35.71 -4.94 -10.20
CA THR A 79 -36.64 -3.91 -9.70
C THR A 79 -37.27 -3.07 -10.81
N GLY A 80 -36.70 -3.10 -12.01
CA GLY A 80 -37.10 -2.25 -13.15
C GLY A 80 -36.66 -0.78 -13.00
N VAL A 81 -35.87 -0.44 -11.98
CA VAL A 81 -35.30 0.91 -11.79
C VAL A 81 -33.98 1.00 -12.55
N ARG A 82 -33.77 2.06 -13.33
CA ARG A 82 -32.50 2.25 -14.05
C ARG A 82 -31.42 2.74 -13.09
N LEU A 83 -30.51 1.86 -12.71
CA LEU A 83 -29.42 2.12 -11.78
C LEU A 83 -28.08 2.01 -12.51
N GLU A 84 -27.21 3.00 -12.32
CA GLU A 84 -25.88 3.00 -12.92
C GLU A 84 -24.83 3.53 -11.93
N ALA A 85 -23.61 3.02 -12.03
CA ALA A 85 -22.44 3.58 -11.37
C ALA A 85 -21.61 4.37 -12.38
N SER A 86 -21.05 5.51 -11.96
CA SER A 86 -20.05 6.20 -12.78
C SER A 86 -18.82 5.29 -12.99
N ARG A 87 -18.09 5.53 -14.08
CA ARG A 87 -16.88 4.75 -14.41
C ARG A 87 -15.88 4.68 -13.27
N GLU A 88 -15.75 5.75 -12.48
CA GLU A 88 -14.82 5.82 -11.35
C GLU A 88 -15.17 4.85 -10.22
N VAL A 89 -16.47 4.63 -9.96
CA VAL A 89 -16.94 3.84 -8.80
C VAL A 89 -17.52 2.49 -9.20
N ALA A 90 -17.69 2.23 -10.49
CA ALA A 90 -18.26 0.99 -11.00
C ALA A 90 -17.47 -0.27 -10.59
N GLU A 91 -16.15 -0.14 -10.44
CA GLU A 91 -15.24 -1.22 -10.06
C GLU A 91 -15.10 -1.40 -8.53
N LEU A 92 -15.69 -0.52 -7.71
CA LEU A 92 -15.69 -0.71 -6.26
C LEU A 92 -16.47 -1.99 -5.93
N LYS A 93 -15.90 -2.89 -5.14
CA LYS A 93 -16.56 -4.16 -4.85
C LYS A 93 -17.40 -4.04 -3.59
N VAL A 94 -18.58 -4.66 -3.64
CA VAL A 94 -19.56 -4.64 -2.55
C VAL A 94 -20.10 -6.02 -2.25
N THR A 95 -20.49 -6.21 -1.00
CA THR A 95 -21.33 -7.33 -0.56
C THR A 95 -22.62 -6.76 0.02
N LEU A 96 -23.75 -7.14 -0.59
CA LEU A 96 -25.09 -6.67 -0.24
C LEU A 96 -25.93 -7.89 0.14
N LEU A 97 -26.29 -7.97 1.42
CA LEU A 97 -27.08 -9.08 1.98
C LEU A 97 -28.31 -8.47 2.68
N ALA A 98 -29.45 -8.45 2.01
CA ALA A 98 -30.70 -7.95 2.60
C ALA A 98 -31.87 -8.83 2.16
N ARG A 99 -32.87 -9.01 3.03
CA ARG A 99 -34.09 -9.77 2.72
C ARG A 99 -35.25 -8.84 2.41
N ASP A 100 -35.53 -7.93 3.34
CA ASP A 100 -36.73 -7.10 3.31
C ASP A 100 -36.35 -5.62 3.56
N LEU A 101 -35.52 -5.06 2.69
CA LEU A 101 -35.11 -3.65 2.75
C LEU A 101 -35.65 -2.90 1.53
N PRO A 102 -36.33 -1.74 1.70
CA PRO A 102 -36.73 -0.91 0.57
C PRO A 102 -35.56 -0.55 -0.32
N LEU A 103 -35.73 -0.59 -1.65
CA LEU A 103 -34.64 -0.32 -2.60
C LEU A 103 -33.98 1.03 -2.35
N GLY A 104 -34.76 2.11 -2.20
CA GLY A 104 -34.23 3.45 -1.94
C GLY A 104 -33.40 3.50 -0.65
N ARG A 105 -33.80 2.74 0.37
CA ARG A 105 -33.03 2.59 1.60
C ARG A 105 -31.72 1.85 1.35
N LEU A 106 -31.73 0.71 0.66
CA LEU A 106 -30.50 -0.02 0.30
C LEU A 106 -29.50 0.87 -0.47
N LEU A 107 -29.98 1.64 -1.45
CA LEU A 107 -29.13 2.55 -2.24
C LEU A 107 -28.54 3.67 -1.39
N ALA A 108 -29.30 4.20 -0.42
CA ALA A 108 -28.80 5.17 0.55
C ALA A 108 -27.70 4.58 1.45
N GLU A 109 -27.86 3.33 1.88
CA GLU A 109 -26.87 2.62 2.71
C GLU A 109 -25.56 2.35 1.95
N ILE A 110 -25.64 2.04 0.66
CA ILE A 110 -24.46 1.92 -0.22
C ILE A 110 -23.74 3.26 -0.34
N ALA A 111 -24.49 4.34 -0.57
CA ALA A 111 -23.93 5.68 -0.69
C ALA A 111 -23.22 6.14 0.60
N GLU A 112 -23.88 5.94 1.74
CA GLU A 112 -23.31 6.26 3.05
C GLU A 112 -22.05 5.44 3.36
N LEU A 113 -22.06 4.13 3.04
CA LEU A 113 -20.89 3.28 3.26
C LEU A 113 -19.68 3.72 2.43
N LEU A 114 -19.88 4.05 1.15
CA LEU A 114 -18.80 4.25 0.17
C LEU A 114 -18.46 5.74 -0.09
N ASP A 115 -19.06 6.65 0.69
CA ASP A 115 -18.98 8.11 0.49
C ASP A 115 -19.39 8.53 -0.94
N LEU A 116 -20.55 8.05 -1.41
CA LEU A 116 -21.08 8.32 -2.74
C LEU A 116 -22.33 9.21 -2.69
N SER A 117 -22.71 9.72 -3.85
CA SER A 117 -23.90 10.53 -4.05
C SER A 117 -24.74 9.95 -5.18
N TRP A 118 -26.06 10.05 -5.05
CA TRP A 118 -27.00 9.69 -6.11
C TRP A 118 -27.49 10.94 -6.83
N SER A 119 -27.54 10.86 -8.16
CA SER A 119 -28.19 11.86 -9.00
C SER A 119 -29.36 11.21 -9.73
N ARG A 120 -30.47 11.95 -9.86
CA ARG A 120 -31.67 11.52 -10.58
C ARG A 120 -31.81 12.33 -11.86
N SER A 121 -32.05 11.67 -12.99
CA SER A 121 -32.37 12.31 -14.27
C SER A 121 -33.56 11.63 -14.95
N GLY A 122 -34.18 12.32 -15.89
CA GLY A 122 -35.40 11.88 -16.58
C GLY A 122 -36.69 12.32 -15.86
N SER A 123 -37.83 11.80 -16.32
CA SER A 123 -39.16 12.08 -15.78
C SER A 123 -39.87 10.79 -15.38
N ALA A 124 -40.86 10.87 -14.49
CA ALA A 124 -41.66 9.72 -14.12
C ALA A 124 -42.34 9.07 -15.35
N PRO A 125 -42.45 7.72 -15.40
CA PRO A 125 -41.86 6.72 -14.50
C PRO A 125 -40.42 6.32 -14.91
N GLY A 126 -39.83 6.94 -15.92
CA GLY A 126 -38.57 6.58 -16.55
C GLY A 126 -37.30 7.15 -15.89
N TYR A 127 -37.31 7.42 -14.59
CA TYR A 127 -36.13 7.95 -13.89
C TYR A 127 -34.90 7.04 -14.03
N ARG A 128 -33.74 7.69 -14.12
CA ARG A 128 -32.41 7.08 -14.11
C ARG A 128 -31.63 7.62 -12.93
N TYR A 129 -31.06 6.70 -12.15
CA TYR A 129 -30.24 7.02 -10.99
C TYR A 129 -28.79 6.67 -11.27
N VAL A 130 -27.91 7.66 -11.13
CA VAL A 130 -26.46 7.48 -11.32
C VAL A 130 -25.77 7.75 -9.99
N CYS A 131 -25.04 6.74 -9.51
CA CYS A 131 -24.18 6.83 -8.34
C CYS A 131 -22.78 7.28 -8.75
N ALA A 132 -22.27 8.32 -8.10
CA ALA A 132 -20.94 8.86 -8.35
C ALA A 132 -20.31 9.37 -7.06
N ARG A 133 -18.97 9.41 -7.03
CA ARG A 133 -18.23 10.11 -5.98
C ARG A 133 -18.23 11.60 -6.31
N ASP A 134 -18.70 12.43 -5.37
CA ASP A 134 -18.63 13.88 -5.56
C ASP A 134 -17.19 14.40 -5.33
N LEU A 135 -16.91 15.61 -5.82
CA LEU A 135 -15.56 16.19 -5.71
C LEU A 135 -15.09 16.35 -4.26
N GLU A 136 -16.02 16.61 -3.33
CA GLU A 136 -15.71 16.79 -1.92
C GLU A 136 -15.34 15.44 -1.27
N ALA A 137 -16.06 14.37 -1.56
CA ALA A 137 -15.78 13.01 -1.18
C ALA A 137 -14.44 12.54 -1.75
N THR A 138 -14.13 12.87 -3.01
CA THR A 138 -12.82 12.60 -3.60
C THR A 138 -11.71 13.36 -2.87
N ALA A 139 -11.93 14.63 -2.53
CA ALA A 139 -10.97 15.41 -1.74
C ALA A 139 -10.77 14.83 -0.33
N ARG A 140 -11.85 14.43 0.35
CA ARG A 140 -11.81 13.76 1.67
C ARG A 140 -11.07 12.43 1.60
N ALA A 141 -11.34 11.60 0.59
CA ALA A 141 -10.65 10.33 0.39
C ALA A 141 -9.14 10.52 0.20
N ARG A 142 -8.75 11.52 -0.60
CA ARG A 142 -7.34 11.87 -0.81
C ARG A 142 -6.68 12.38 0.47
N ALA A 143 -7.36 13.26 1.21
CA ALA A 143 -6.86 13.77 2.49
C ALA A 143 -6.70 12.64 3.52
N ALA A 144 -7.65 11.72 3.58
CA ALA A 144 -7.61 10.56 4.47
C ALA A 144 -6.46 9.59 4.11
N LEU A 145 -6.19 9.38 2.81
CA LEU A 145 -5.03 8.62 2.35
C LEU A 145 -3.71 9.28 2.76
N GLU A 146 -3.55 10.59 2.55
CA GLU A 146 -2.33 11.32 2.94
C GLU A 146 -2.14 11.32 4.47
N GLN A 147 -3.20 11.51 5.24
CA GLN A 147 -3.16 11.40 6.70
C GLN A 147 -2.76 9.98 7.13
N SER A 148 -3.31 8.95 6.48
CA SER A 148 -2.97 7.55 6.77
C SER A 148 -1.52 7.23 6.43
N ARG A 149 -0.98 7.77 5.34
CA ARG A 149 0.45 7.68 4.99
C ARG A 149 1.33 8.34 6.03
N ALA A 150 0.99 9.55 6.46
CA ALA A 150 1.74 10.27 7.48
C ALA A 150 1.73 9.52 8.83
N ALA A 151 0.57 9.01 9.24
CA ALA A 151 0.43 8.19 10.45
C ALA A 151 1.23 6.89 10.35
N HIS A 152 1.18 6.21 9.20
CA HIS A 152 1.96 5.01 8.93
C HIS A 152 3.47 5.28 8.99
N ALA A 153 3.95 6.32 8.29
CA ALA A 153 5.36 6.73 8.33
C ALA A 153 5.85 7.06 9.75
N LYS A 154 5.01 7.72 10.56
CA LYS A 154 5.30 7.98 11.98
C LYS A 154 5.41 6.67 12.78
N SER A 155 4.50 5.73 12.56
CA SER A 155 4.53 4.40 13.21
C SER A 155 5.80 3.61 12.83
N VAL A 156 6.16 3.60 11.54
CA VAL A 156 7.37 2.93 11.03
C VAL A 156 8.62 3.55 11.65
N ARG A 157 8.68 4.89 11.73
CA ARG A 157 9.78 5.59 12.41
C ARG A 157 9.90 5.17 13.87
N ALA A 158 8.80 5.19 14.62
CA ALA A 158 8.82 4.80 16.03
C ALA A 158 9.25 3.34 16.23
N GLN A 159 8.91 2.45 15.29
CA GLN A 159 9.36 1.06 15.34
C GLN A 159 10.85 0.92 15.02
N LEU A 160 11.36 1.68 14.05
CA LEU A 160 12.79 1.74 13.74
C LEU A 160 13.59 2.29 14.93
N GLU A 161 13.09 3.30 15.62
CA GLU A 161 13.71 3.84 16.84
C GLU A 161 13.79 2.78 17.95
N ARG A 162 12.72 2.02 18.20
CA ARG A 162 12.76 0.89 19.15
C ARG A 162 13.75 -0.20 18.74
N MET A 163 13.80 -0.51 17.45
CA MET A 163 14.78 -1.47 16.91
C MET A 163 16.21 -0.98 17.14
N VAL A 164 16.48 0.29 16.84
CA VAL A 164 17.78 0.94 17.06
C VAL A 164 18.18 0.86 18.54
N GLU A 165 17.27 1.23 19.45
CA GLU A 165 17.52 1.17 20.89
C GLU A 165 17.88 -0.26 21.35
N ALA A 166 17.14 -1.26 20.86
CA ALA A 166 17.43 -2.66 21.16
C ALA A 166 18.80 -3.11 20.62
N LEU A 167 19.18 -2.68 19.41
CA LEU A 167 20.49 -2.97 18.82
C LEU A 167 21.62 -2.29 19.60
N GLN A 168 21.46 -1.00 19.95
CA GLN A 168 22.43 -0.21 20.70
C GLN A 168 22.63 -0.70 22.14
N SER A 169 21.59 -1.25 22.77
CA SER A 169 21.74 -1.88 24.08
C SER A 169 22.53 -3.20 24.00
N GLY A 170 22.54 -3.86 22.84
CA GLY A 170 23.04 -5.23 22.64
C GLY A 170 22.12 -6.31 23.23
N HIS A 171 20.88 -5.96 23.55
CA HIS A 171 19.88 -6.83 24.18
C HIS A 171 18.59 -6.88 23.34
N LEU A 172 18.58 -7.70 22.29
CA LEU A 172 17.37 -7.97 21.49
C LEU A 172 16.20 -8.51 22.34
N GLY A 173 16.50 -9.10 23.50
CA GLY A 173 15.50 -9.59 24.44
C GLY A 173 14.49 -8.53 24.90
N MET A 174 14.87 -7.24 24.95
CA MET A 174 13.94 -6.17 25.32
C MET A 174 12.80 -6.02 24.29
N LEU A 175 13.04 -6.35 23.02
CA LEU A 175 11.99 -6.36 22.01
C LEU A 175 10.97 -7.48 22.25
N LYS A 176 11.29 -8.56 22.98
CA LYS A 176 10.32 -9.65 23.21
C LYS A 176 9.08 -9.18 23.98
N GLU A 177 9.25 -8.17 24.83
CA GLU A 177 8.17 -7.60 25.63
C GLU A 177 7.31 -6.63 24.81
N THR A 178 7.92 -5.81 23.96
CA THR A 178 7.23 -4.76 23.21
C THR A 178 6.78 -5.19 21.81
N ASP A 179 7.56 -6.02 21.14
CA ASP A 179 7.38 -6.50 19.77
C ASP A 179 8.03 -7.89 19.56
N PRO A 180 7.39 -8.98 20.04
CA PRO A 180 7.96 -10.33 19.98
C PRO A 180 8.18 -10.85 18.56
N ILE A 181 7.44 -10.31 17.57
CA ILE A 181 7.61 -10.67 16.17
C ILE A 181 8.92 -10.09 15.65
N LEU A 182 9.11 -8.79 15.84
CA LEU A 182 10.36 -8.14 15.47
C LEU A 182 11.54 -8.77 16.22
N ALA A 183 11.40 -9.05 17.52
CA ALA A 183 12.45 -9.70 18.31
C ALA A 183 12.88 -11.04 17.69
N ARG A 184 11.92 -11.92 17.37
CA ARG A 184 12.20 -13.23 16.75
C ARG A 184 12.87 -13.06 15.39
N ASP A 185 12.34 -12.16 14.57
CA ASP A 185 12.86 -11.94 13.23
C ASP A 185 14.30 -11.42 13.32
N LEU A 186 14.60 -10.45 14.20
CA LEU A 186 15.95 -9.92 14.42
C LEU A 186 16.91 -10.92 15.08
N GLU A 187 16.44 -11.78 15.99
CA GLU A 187 17.28 -12.82 16.60
C GLU A 187 17.76 -13.83 15.57
N GLY A 188 16.88 -14.29 14.67
CA GLY A 188 17.28 -15.15 13.56
C GLY A 188 18.25 -14.44 12.62
N LEU A 189 18.03 -13.13 12.43
CA LEU A 189 18.76 -12.28 11.51
C LEU A 189 20.19 -11.98 11.93
N PHE A 190 20.37 -11.66 13.21
CA PHE A 190 21.64 -11.20 13.76
C PHE A 190 22.31 -12.24 14.66
N ARG A 191 21.89 -13.51 14.58
CA ARG A 191 22.54 -14.61 15.33
C ARG A 191 24.06 -14.73 15.11
N TRP A 192 24.55 -14.20 14.00
CA TRP A 192 25.97 -14.22 13.59
C TRP A 192 26.74 -12.96 14.02
N MET A 193 26.05 -11.91 14.50
CA MET A 193 26.68 -10.69 15.00
C MET A 193 26.93 -10.81 16.51
N ASP A 194 28.13 -10.44 16.95
CA ASP A 194 28.39 -10.25 18.37
C ASP A 194 27.73 -8.95 18.90
N ARG A 195 27.76 -8.74 20.22
CA ARG A 195 27.18 -7.53 20.83
C ARG A 195 27.81 -6.24 20.31
N LYS A 196 29.10 -6.23 20.00
CA LYS A 196 29.81 -5.03 19.52
C LYS A 196 29.38 -4.68 18.10
N ALA A 197 29.22 -5.68 17.25
CA ALA A 197 28.70 -5.54 15.89
C ALA A 197 27.23 -5.08 15.89
N LEU A 198 26.40 -5.65 16.77
CA LEU A 198 25.00 -5.22 16.95
C LEU A 198 24.89 -3.74 17.34
N ARG A 199 25.69 -3.29 18.32
CA ARG A 199 25.71 -1.88 18.72
C ARG A 199 26.11 -0.96 17.59
N ALA A 200 27.21 -1.29 16.93
CA ALA A 200 27.71 -0.51 15.80
C ALA A 200 26.71 -0.49 14.63
N PHE A 201 25.96 -1.57 14.43
CA PHE A 201 24.87 -1.62 13.47
C PHE A 201 23.70 -0.70 13.88
N GLY A 202 23.31 -0.70 15.16
CA GLY A 202 22.33 0.25 15.71
C GLY A 202 22.75 1.72 15.52
N ASP A 203 24.02 2.04 15.76
CA ASP A 203 24.57 3.39 15.52
C ASP A 203 24.52 3.76 14.03
N THR A 204 24.82 2.80 13.15
CA THR A 204 24.73 2.99 11.70
C THR A 204 23.30 3.29 11.28
N ILE A 205 22.32 2.51 11.76
CA ILE A 205 20.90 2.76 11.48
C ILE A 205 20.48 4.13 12.00
N THR A 206 20.87 4.50 13.23
CA THR A 206 20.57 5.83 13.80
C THR A 206 21.01 6.95 12.86
N ARG A 207 22.24 6.84 12.31
CA ARG A 207 22.79 7.84 11.38
C ARG A 207 21.98 7.94 10.09
N ILE A 208 21.54 6.82 9.52
CA ILE A 208 20.82 6.81 8.24
C ILE A 208 19.31 6.89 8.37
N LEU A 209 18.75 6.83 9.59
CA LEU A 209 17.31 6.76 9.81
C LEU A 209 16.54 7.93 9.17
N PRO A 210 16.98 9.20 9.28
CA PRO A 210 16.27 10.32 8.64
C PRO A 210 16.19 10.14 7.12
N GLU A 211 17.30 9.77 6.49
CA GLU A 211 17.38 9.54 5.04
C GLU A 211 16.55 8.32 4.63
N LEU A 212 16.58 7.25 5.41
CA LEU A 212 15.79 6.04 5.14
C LEU A 212 14.29 6.32 5.17
N VAL A 213 13.81 7.07 6.15
CA VAL A 213 12.38 7.43 6.24
C VAL A 213 11.98 8.35 5.09
N GLN A 214 12.87 9.24 4.65
CA GLN A 214 12.59 10.20 3.58
C GLN A 214 12.64 9.55 2.18
N ASN A 215 13.70 8.78 1.89
CA ASN A 215 13.98 8.23 0.57
C ASN A 215 13.48 6.80 0.41
N SER A 216 12.99 6.17 1.49
CA SER A 216 12.63 4.74 1.56
C SER A 216 13.80 3.80 1.22
N ASN A 217 15.00 4.32 0.98
CA ASN A 217 16.21 3.56 0.71
C ASN A 217 17.44 4.40 1.04
N VAL A 218 18.48 3.74 1.55
CA VAL A 218 19.81 4.31 1.77
C VAL A 218 20.83 3.27 1.33
N THR A 219 21.87 3.72 0.63
CA THR A 219 23.00 2.87 0.24
C THR A 219 24.27 3.43 0.84
N LEU A 220 24.98 2.62 1.60
CA LEU A 220 26.26 2.95 2.24
C LEU A 220 27.37 2.13 1.59
N PRO A 221 28.48 2.74 1.15
CA PRO A 221 29.69 2.01 0.82
C PRO A 221 30.17 1.18 2.02
N TYR A 222 30.67 -0.03 1.79
CA TYR A 222 31.15 -0.93 2.84
C TYR A 222 32.22 -0.27 3.74
N ARG A 223 33.11 0.52 3.12
CA ARG A 223 34.14 1.29 3.82
C ARG A 223 33.61 2.32 4.83
N GLU A 224 32.34 2.75 4.68
CA GLU A 224 31.68 3.69 5.59
C GLU A 224 30.93 3.00 6.74
N LEU A 225 30.90 1.66 6.75
CA LEU A 225 30.40 0.90 7.88
C LEU A 225 31.39 0.95 9.04
N PRO A 226 30.95 0.89 10.31
CA PRO A 226 31.86 0.78 11.45
C PRO A 226 32.77 -0.44 11.34
N ARG A 227 34.02 -0.31 11.82
CA ARG A 227 35.03 -1.37 11.70
C ARG A 227 34.60 -2.72 12.29
N SER A 228 33.87 -2.73 13.40
CA SER A 228 33.33 -3.98 13.98
C SER A 228 32.32 -4.66 13.05
N LEU A 229 31.49 -3.89 12.36
CA LEU A 229 30.54 -4.41 11.39
C LEU A 229 31.26 -4.92 10.13
N GLN A 230 32.26 -4.18 9.65
CA GLN A 230 33.14 -4.65 8.56
C GLN A 230 33.81 -5.98 8.92
N GLU A 231 34.45 -6.09 10.09
CA GLU A 231 35.10 -7.31 10.54
C GLU A 231 34.14 -8.49 10.66
N THR A 232 32.92 -8.25 11.14
CA THR A 232 31.88 -9.30 11.22
C THR A 232 31.42 -9.75 9.84
N ILE A 233 31.13 -8.80 8.94
CA ILE A 233 30.76 -9.10 7.54
C ILE A 233 31.89 -9.87 6.85
N ARG A 234 33.14 -9.42 7.00
CA ARG A 234 34.34 -10.10 6.48
C ARG A 234 34.40 -11.53 6.99
N SER A 235 34.30 -11.73 8.31
CA SER A 235 34.36 -13.06 8.92
C SER A 235 33.24 -13.98 8.44
N SER A 236 32.01 -13.47 8.31
CA SER A 236 30.88 -14.26 7.79
C SER A 236 31.03 -14.58 6.30
N ALA A 237 31.57 -13.64 5.52
CA ALA A 237 31.67 -13.78 4.08
C ALA A 237 32.91 -14.59 3.65
N ALA A 238 33.96 -14.67 4.47
CA ALA A 238 35.18 -15.45 4.21
C ALA A 238 34.90 -16.95 3.97
N GLY A 239 33.80 -17.49 4.50
CA GLY A 239 33.37 -18.87 4.22
C GLY A 239 32.68 -19.07 2.87
N ALA A 240 32.02 -18.04 2.33
CA ALA A 240 31.12 -18.15 1.17
C ALA A 240 31.70 -17.54 -0.12
N LEU A 241 32.40 -16.41 0.00
CA LEU A 241 32.96 -15.65 -1.14
C LEU A 241 33.99 -16.42 -1.96
N PRO A 242 35.00 -17.11 -1.35
CA PRO A 242 36.01 -17.84 -2.12
C PRO A 242 35.41 -18.91 -3.04
N LEU A 243 34.35 -19.58 -2.59
CA LEU A 243 33.62 -20.57 -3.39
C LEU A 243 32.84 -19.90 -4.53
N ALA A 244 32.21 -18.75 -4.27
CA ALA A 244 31.43 -18.04 -5.28
C ALA A 244 32.31 -17.40 -6.37
N LEU A 245 33.56 -17.03 -6.04
CA LEU A 245 34.53 -16.47 -7.00
C LEU A 245 35.32 -17.54 -7.76
N GLY A 246 35.12 -18.83 -7.45
CA GLY A 246 35.80 -19.94 -8.15
C GLY A 246 37.32 -19.95 -7.96
N GLN A 247 37.85 -19.31 -6.92
CA GLN A 247 39.30 -19.15 -6.74
C GLN A 247 39.85 -20.05 -5.63
N VAL A 248 41.02 -20.64 -5.91
CA VAL A 248 41.85 -21.34 -4.92
C VAL A 248 42.29 -20.32 -3.85
N ARG A 249 42.15 -20.66 -2.57
CA ARG A 249 42.62 -19.81 -1.47
C ARG A 249 44.10 -19.48 -1.69
N GLY A 250 44.44 -18.19 -1.65
CA GLY A 250 45.83 -17.73 -1.60
C GLY A 250 46.54 -18.19 -0.32
N PRO A 251 47.85 -17.95 -0.21
CA PRO A 251 48.66 -18.34 0.96
C PRO A 251 48.20 -17.66 2.27
N ASP A 252 47.46 -16.56 2.20
CA ASP A 252 46.80 -15.87 3.31
C ASP A 252 45.40 -16.42 3.64
N GLY A 253 44.94 -17.45 2.92
CA GLY A 253 43.62 -18.05 3.06
C GLY A 253 42.50 -17.32 2.32
N ASN A 254 42.78 -16.18 1.68
CA ASN A 254 41.81 -15.38 0.94
C ASN A 254 42.02 -15.52 -0.57
N SER A 255 40.95 -15.36 -1.35
CA SER A 255 41.05 -15.32 -2.81
C SER A 255 41.67 -13.99 -3.26
N PRO A 256 42.61 -13.96 -4.22
CA PRO A 256 43.04 -12.73 -4.88
C PRO A 256 41.85 -11.84 -5.30
N GLY A 257 41.86 -10.57 -4.87
CA GLY A 257 40.77 -9.62 -5.13
C GLY A 257 39.63 -9.63 -4.11
N TYR A 258 39.63 -10.54 -3.11
CA TYR A 258 38.60 -10.61 -2.07
C TYR A 258 38.40 -9.27 -1.32
N GLU A 259 39.49 -8.66 -0.85
CA GLU A 259 39.41 -7.36 -0.17
C GLU A 259 38.97 -6.25 -1.13
N GLU A 260 39.39 -6.26 -2.39
CA GLU A 260 38.95 -5.27 -3.38
C GLU A 260 37.44 -5.38 -3.63
N SER A 261 36.92 -6.60 -3.81
CA SER A 261 35.48 -6.85 -3.95
C SER A 261 34.68 -6.41 -2.72
N LEU A 262 35.18 -6.70 -1.50
CA LEU A 262 34.53 -6.23 -0.27
C LEU A 262 34.58 -4.71 -0.13
N GLN A 263 35.70 -4.06 -0.46
CA GLN A 263 35.79 -2.60 -0.41
C GLN A 263 34.88 -1.91 -1.44
N ALA A 264 34.60 -2.58 -2.55
CA ALA A 264 33.63 -2.15 -3.56
C ALA A 264 32.17 -2.52 -3.20
N ALA A 265 31.95 -3.25 -2.11
CA ALA A 265 30.61 -3.65 -1.68
C ALA A 265 29.79 -2.45 -1.16
N HIS A 266 28.48 -2.58 -1.26
CA HIS A 266 27.51 -1.60 -0.79
C HIS A 266 26.49 -2.28 0.12
N PHE A 267 26.25 -1.66 1.28
CA PHE A 267 25.17 -2.03 2.17
C PHE A 267 23.96 -1.15 1.87
N ARG A 268 22.87 -1.77 1.40
CA ARG A 268 21.61 -1.13 1.13
C ARG A 268 20.60 -1.46 2.22
N MET A 269 19.92 -0.45 2.73
CA MET A 269 18.73 -0.62 3.55
C MET A 269 17.55 0.07 2.86
N ALA A 270 16.39 -0.58 2.82
CA ALA A 270 15.20 -0.05 2.18
C ALA A 270 13.94 -0.34 3.02
N LEU A 271 13.03 0.63 3.04
CA LEU A 271 11.67 0.50 3.52
C LEU A 271 10.77 0.32 2.29
N ARG A 272 10.13 -0.83 2.16
CA ARG A 272 9.19 -1.08 1.06
C ARG A 272 7.76 -1.05 1.54
N GLY A 273 6.84 -0.62 0.67
CA GLY A 273 5.40 -0.64 0.92
C GLY A 273 4.82 0.56 1.66
N MET A 274 5.66 1.51 2.14
CA MET A 274 5.20 2.62 2.99
C MET A 274 4.03 3.41 2.39
N ASP A 275 4.02 3.57 1.06
CA ASP A 275 2.98 4.31 0.33
C ASP A 275 1.60 3.62 0.35
N TYR A 276 1.56 2.34 0.73
CA TYR A 276 0.41 1.44 0.62
C TYR A 276 0.04 0.76 1.94
N GLY A 277 0.55 1.26 3.08
CA GLY A 277 0.21 0.75 4.41
C GLY A 277 0.82 -0.62 4.76
N ASP A 278 1.75 -1.13 3.94
CA ASP A 278 2.64 -2.23 4.31
C ASP A 278 3.99 -1.63 4.66
N SER A 279 4.76 -2.25 5.54
CA SER A 279 6.17 -1.88 5.64
C SER A 279 7.00 -3.15 5.62
N ARG A 280 8.11 -3.13 4.91
CA ARG A 280 9.06 -4.24 4.88
C ARG A 280 10.43 -3.64 4.96
N TYR A 281 11.19 -4.09 5.95
CA TYR A 281 12.60 -3.74 6.05
C TYR A 281 13.35 -4.70 5.14
N VAL A 282 14.07 -4.17 4.15
CA VAL A 282 14.99 -4.94 3.33
C VAL A 282 16.39 -4.44 3.62
N MET A 283 17.25 -5.31 4.15
CA MET A 283 18.70 -5.06 4.21
C MET A 283 19.37 -5.99 3.22
N GLU A 284 20.31 -5.45 2.45
CA GLU A 284 20.99 -6.12 1.34
C GLU A 284 22.46 -5.70 1.33
N LEU A 285 23.37 -6.68 1.40
CA LEU A 285 24.79 -6.45 1.12
C LEU A 285 25.08 -6.90 -0.32
N SER A 286 25.43 -5.94 -1.17
CA SER A 286 25.77 -6.18 -2.58
C SER A 286 27.27 -6.10 -2.78
N ILE A 287 27.87 -7.17 -3.29
CA ILE A 287 29.31 -7.28 -3.56
C ILE A 287 29.49 -7.36 -5.08
N PRO A 288 30.20 -6.41 -5.71
CA PRO A 288 30.44 -6.44 -7.14
C PRO A 288 31.08 -7.75 -7.60
N GLY A 289 30.59 -8.27 -8.73
CA GLY A 289 31.07 -9.54 -9.30
C GLY A 289 30.38 -10.78 -8.74
N LEU A 290 29.61 -10.68 -7.65
CA LEU A 290 28.74 -11.77 -7.20
C LEU A 290 27.36 -11.71 -7.84
N PRO A 291 26.74 -12.86 -8.14
CA PRO A 291 25.36 -12.87 -8.61
C PRO A 291 24.43 -12.32 -7.51
N PRO A 292 23.32 -11.65 -7.88
CA PRO A 292 22.37 -11.07 -6.93
C PRO A 292 21.80 -12.08 -5.92
N SER A 293 21.78 -13.37 -6.27
CA SER A 293 21.40 -14.48 -5.39
C SER A 293 22.33 -14.67 -4.17
N THR A 294 23.53 -14.08 -4.20
CA THR A 294 24.51 -14.11 -3.10
C THR A 294 24.36 -12.91 -2.16
N THR A 295 23.38 -12.05 -2.39
CA THR A 295 23.07 -10.95 -1.47
C THR A 295 22.47 -11.52 -0.18
N LEU A 296 23.01 -11.08 0.97
CA LEU A 296 22.39 -11.36 2.25
C LEU A 296 21.13 -10.50 2.34
N ARG A 297 19.99 -11.07 1.95
CA ARG A 297 18.69 -10.40 2.00
C ARG A 297 17.98 -10.71 3.30
N MET A 298 17.57 -9.64 3.96
CA MET A 298 16.95 -9.70 5.28
C MET A 298 15.60 -8.99 5.19
N GLN A 299 14.50 -9.72 5.40
CA GLN A 299 13.15 -9.18 5.31
C GLN A 299 12.39 -9.36 6.64
N SER A 300 11.99 -8.26 7.25
CA SER A 300 11.13 -8.23 8.43
C SER A 300 9.79 -7.59 8.08
N TYR A 301 8.71 -8.12 8.67
CA TYR A 301 7.37 -7.57 8.59
C TYR A 301 7.04 -6.88 9.92
N PRO A 302 7.05 -5.55 9.96
CA PRO A 302 6.39 -4.85 11.04
C PRO A 302 4.92 -5.26 11.08
N GLY A 303 4.38 -5.42 12.29
CA GLY A 303 2.93 -5.41 12.46
C GLY A 303 2.36 -4.13 11.83
N PRO A 304 1.08 -4.11 11.43
CA PRO A 304 0.51 -2.90 10.86
C PRO A 304 0.64 -1.73 11.86
N PRO A 305 0.47 -0.47 11.44
CA PRO A 305 0.46 0.65 12.38
C PRO A 305 -0.73 0.52 13.34
N GLU A 306 -0.59 0.90 14.62
CA GLU A 306 -1.76 1.11 15.48
C GLU A 306 -2.61 2.21 14.83
N PHE A 307 -3.79 1.82 14.36
CA PHE A 307 -4.71 2.76 13.75
C PHE A 307 -5.34 3.60 14.86
N ILE A 308 -4.92 4.86 14.95
CA ILE A 308 -5.68 5.85 15.69
C ILE A 308 -6.86 6.18 14.78
N PRO A 309 -8.11 5.85 15.16
CA PRO A 309 -9.25 6.22 14.34
C PRO A 309 -9.16 7.71 14.06
N ALA A 310 -9.30 8.11 12.78
CA ALA A 310 -9.52 9.50 12.44
C ALA A 310 -10.74 9.94 13.26
N THR A 311 -10.50 10.70 14.33
CA THR A 311 -11.57 11.29 15.09
C THR A 311 -12.43 12.10 14.13
N ALA A 312 -13.73 12.08 14.39
CA ALA A 312 -14.81 12.67 13.61
C ALA A 312 -14.44 13.95 12.85
N SER A 313 -15.17 14.17 11.74
CA SER A 313 -15.22 15.41 10.98
C SER A 313 -14.90 16.65 11.84
N PRO A 314 -14.03 17.56 11.37
CA PRO A 314 -13.68 18.77 12.10
C PRO A 314 -14.93 19.63 12.28
N GLY A 315 -15.57 19.54 13.46
CA GLY A 315 -16.82 20.22 13.75
C GLY A 315 -17.34 20.08 15.19
N ALA A 316 -16.84 19.13 15.98
CA ALA A 316 -17.19 19.02 17.39
C ALA A 316 -16.26 19.88 18.27
N THR A 317 -16.54 21.18 18.37
CA THR A 317 -15.99 22.01 19.43
C THR A 317 -16.52 21.49 20.77
N PRO A 318 -15.67 21.19 21.77
CA PRO A 318 -16.17 20.82 23.10
C PRO A 318 -16.94 22.00 23.67
N ALA A 319 -18.24 21.81 23.91
CA ALA A 319 -19.09 22.82 24.52
C ALA A 319 -18.52 23.22 25.90
N PRO A 320 -18.52 24.51 26.26
CA PRO A 320 -18.09 24.94 27.57
C PRO A 320 -18.99 24.31 28.62
N ARG A 321 -18.34 23.70 29.63
CA ARG A 321 -18.98 23.00 30.74
C ARG A 321 -19.79 24.00 31.57
N ALA A 322 -21.09 24.07 31.33
CA ALA A 322 -22.00 24.89 32.13
C ALA A 322 -22.26 24.24 33.49
N ALA A 323 -22.28 25.08 34.53
CA ALA A 323 -22.57 24.73 35.93
C ALA A 323 -24.01 24.19 36.10
N PRO A 324 -24.30 23.43 37.18
CA PRO A 324 -25.59 22.76 37.34
C PRO A 324 -26.65 23.77 37.81
N ALA A 325 -27.70 23.96 37.01
CA ALA A 325 -28.92 24.61 37.46
C ALA A 325 -30.14 23.82 36.96
N ASP A 326 -30.87 23.36 37.97
CA ASP A 326 -32.30 23.09 38.13
C ASP A 326 -33.17 22.48 37.00
N ARG A 327 -34.05 21.58 37.45
CA ARG A 327 -34.97 20.76 36.67
C ARG A 327 -36.07 21.60 36.00
N GLY A 328 -36.21 21.46 34.69
CA GLY A 328 -37.40 21.85 33.93
C GLY A 328 -37.66 20.82 32.83
N MET A 329 -38.78 20.10 32.95
CA MET A 329 -39.23 19.04 32.06
C MET A 329 -39.81 19.63 30.77
N ALA A 330 -39.23 19.32 29.61
CA ALA A 330 -39.85 19.52 28.30
C ALA A 330 -39.44 18.39 27.34
N PRO A 331 -40.35 17.81 26.54
CA PRO A 331 -40.03 16.77 25.58
C PRO A 331 -39.79 17.37 24.19
N GLY A 332 -38.75 16.91 23.50
CA GLY A 332 -38.52 17.22 22.08
C GLY A 332 -37.09 17.64 21.76
N GLY A 333 -36.16 16.68 21.82
CA GLY A 333 -34.80 16.87 21.35
C GLY A 333 -34.44 15.79 20.34
N ALA A 334 -34.18 16.19 19.10
CA ALA A 334 -33.66 15.32 18.06
C ALA A 334 -32.33 14.69 18.51
N ALA A 335 -32.32 13.36 18.70
CA ALA A 335 -31.13 12.62 19.08
C ALA A 335 -30.15 12.59 17.90
N ALA A 336 -29.11 13.40 17.99
CA ALA A 336 -27.90 13.23 17.20
C ALA A 336 -27.34 11.81 17.46
N SER A 337 -26.86 11.16 16.40
CA SER A 337 -26.31 9.81 16.46
C SER A 337 -25.08 9.80 17.37
N GLU A 338 -25.22 9.41 18.64
CA GLU A 338 -24.09 9.19 19.53
C GLU A 338 -23.27 7.99 19.02
N ARG A 339 -22.21 8.27 18.27
CA ARG A 339 -21.10 7.31 18.11
C ARG A 339 -20.37 7.25 19.44
N ALA A 340 -20.42 6.10 20.11
CA ALA A 340 -19.55 5.86 21.25
C ALA A 340 -18.08 6.07 20.82
N PRO A 341 -17.28 6.85 21.55
CA PRO A 341 -15.87 7.03 21.22
C PRO A 341 -15.17 5.68 21.29
N LEU A 342 -14.56 5.28 20.16
CA LEU A 342 -13.78 4.06 20.07
C LEU A 342 -12.59 4.15 21.02
N THR A 343 -12.55 3.27 22.01
CA THR A 343 -11.38 3.13 22.89
C THR A 343 -10.20 2.63 22.04
N PRO A 344 -8.99 3.21 22.15
CA PRO A 344 -7.82 2.67 21.46
C PRO A 344 -7.55 1.24 21.95
N VAL A 345 -7.86 0.25 21.10
CA VAL A 345 -7.65 -1.17 21.40
C VAL A 345 -6.16 -1.48 21.24
N ARG A 346 -5.49 -1.85 22.34
CA ARG A 346 -4.11 -2.35 22.31
C ARG A 346 -4.03 -3.64 21.51
N ARG A 347 -3.15 -3.66 20.50
CA ARG A 347 -2.95 -4.80 19.61
C ARG A 347 -2.30 -6.00 20.30
N ARG A 348 -2.85 -7.20 20.05
CA ARG A 348 -2.11 -8.49 20.07
C ARG A 348 -2.36 -9.22 18.75
N LEU A 349 -1.82 -8.69 17.66
CA LEU A 349 -1.80 -9.36 16.36
C LEU A 349 -0.57 -10.27 16.29
N SER A 350 -0.74 -11.52 16.71
CA SER A 350 0.21 -12.57 16.36
C SER A 350 -0.29 -13.29 15.12
N ASN A 351 0.47 -13.25 14.00
CA ASN A 351 0.27 -14.14 12.85
C ASN A 351 0.60 -15.62 13.19
N THR A 352 1.14 -15.88 14.38
CA THR A 352 1.22 -17.25 14.90
C THR A 352 -0.20 -17.75 15.13
N ALA A 353 -0.52 -18.92 14.59
CA ALA A 353 -1.74 -19.63 14.90
C ALA A 353 -1.91 -19.65 16.42
N ARG A 354 -2.87 -18.87 16.96
CA ARG A 354 -3.28 -19.03 18.35
C ARG A 354 -3.64 -20.51 18.50
N PRO A 355 -3.25 -21.18 19.60
CA PRO A 355 -3.64 -22.56 19.81
C PRO A 355 -5.15 -22.66 19.61
N ARG A 356 -5.56 -23.41 18.60
CA ARG A 356 -6.97 -23.54 18.21
C ARG A 356 -7.66 -24.13 19.43
N LYS A 357 -8.49 -23.34 20.11
CA LYS A 357 -9.49 -23.93 21.00
C LYS A 357 -10.39 -24.80 20.11
N GLU A 358 -10.57 -26.05 20.50
CA GLU A 358 -11.44 -26.98 19.77
C GLU A 358 -12.78 -26.32 19.45
N GLY A 359 -13.22 -26.42 18.20
CA GLY A 359 -14.49 -25.86 17.72
C GLY A 359 -14.45 -24.43 17.16
N MET A 360 -13.33 -23.68 17.23
CA MET A 360 -13.26 -22.37 16.57
C MET A 360 -13.07 -22.49 15.05
N SER A 361 -13.89 -21.77 14.29
CA SER A 361 -13.74 -21.65 12.83
C SER A 361 -12.85 -20.45 12.49
N ASN A 362 -11.91 -20.64 11.57
CA ASN A 362 -11.14 -19.53 11.02
C ASN A 362 -11.93 -18.90 9.86
N MET A 363 -12.52 -17.73 10.11
CA MET A 363 -13.41 -17.07 9.17
C MET A 363 -12.73 -15.87 8.52
N SER A 364 -12.99 -15.70 7.24
CA SER A 364 -12.64 -14.50 6.48
C SER A 364 -13.66 -13.38 6.76
N GLY A 365 -13.34 -12.13 6.44
CA GLY A 365 -14.26 -11.02 6.65
C GLY A 365 -15.57 -11.18 5.87
N SER A 366 -15.50 -11.78 4.69
CA SER A 366 -16.67 -12.10 3.87
C SER A 366 -17.51 -13.22 4.49
N ASP A 367 -16.89 -14.27 5.03
CA ASP A 367 -17.62 -15.33 5.77
C ASP A 367 -18.36 -14.76 6.98
N VAL A 368 -17.71 -13.81 7.68
CA VAL A 368 -18.30 -13.15 8.84
C VAL A 368 -19.53 -12.30 8.43
N ALA A 369 -19.42 -11.51 7.36
CA ALA A 369 -20.55 -10.74 6.83
C ALA A 369 -21.72 -11.63 6.43
N GLU A 370 -21.45 -12.75 5.73
CA GLU A 370 -22.46 -13.74 5.37
C GLU A 370 -23.11 -14.35 6.60
N ARG A 371 -22.32 -14.70 7.61
CA ARG A 371 -22.81 -15.31 8.83
C ARG A 371 -23.67 -14.36 9.65
N LEU A 372 -23.33 -13.08 9.67
CA LEU A 372 -24.13 -12.05 10.31
C LEU A 372 -25.51 -11.94 9.64
N ALA A 373 -25.56 -11.84 8.31
CA ALA A 373 -26.82 -11.76 7.57
C ALA A 373 -27.65 -13.06 7.61
N ALA A 374 -27.00 -14.21 7.77
CA ALA A 374 -27.69 -15.50 7.87
C ALA A 374 -28.39 -15.68 9.23
N ASN A 375 -27.76 -15.23 10.32
CA ASN A 375 -28.20 -15.50 11.69
C ASN A 375 -28.89 -14.31 12.37
N THR A 376 -29.02 -13.18 11.70
CA THR A 376 -29.67 -11.99 12.23
C THR A 376 -30.67 -11.42 11.21
N PRO A 377 -31.65 -10.61 11.65
CA PRO A 377 -32.52 -9.88 10.75
C PRO A 377 -31.83 -8.65 10.11
N LEU A 378 -30.54 -8.42 10.41
CA LEU A 378 -29.82 -7.25 9.93
C LEU A 378 -29.47 -7.43 8.46
N ALA A 379 -29.74 -6.39 7.67
CA ALA A 379 -29.11 -6.25 6.37
C ALA A 379 -27.63 -5.92 6.56
N VAL A 380 -26.78 -6.49 5.71
CA VAL A 380 -25.35 -6.22 5.69
C VAL A 380 -24.99 -5.55 4.39
N VAL A 381 -24.40 -4.36 4.49
CA VAL A 381 -23.84 -3.61 3.36
C VAL A 381 -22.35 -3.47 3.66
N SER A 382 -21.51 -4.07 2.82
CA SER A 382 -20.06 -4.13 3.06
C SER A 382 -19.31 -3.69 1.82
N ASP A 383 -18.19 -2.98 2.03
CA ASP A 383 -17.16 -2.91 1.01
C ASP A 383 -16.50 -4.28 0.89
N TYR A 384 -15.72 -4.47 -0.16
CA TYR A 384 -14.98 -5.70 -0.34
C TYR A 384 -13.65 -5.44 -1.03
N TYR A 385 -12.60 -6.04 -0.49
CA TYR A 385 -11.26 -6.00 -1.05
C TYR A 385 -10.70 -7.41 -1.05
N ALA A 386 -10.37 -7.95 -2.23
CA ALA A 386 -9.79 -9.28 -2.34
C ALA A 386 -8.43 -9.35 -1.61
N THR A 387 -7.74 -8.22 -1.47
CA THR A 387 -6.47 -8.10 -0.74
C THR A 387 -6.57 -8.20 0.79
N GLY A 388 -7.77 -8.10 1.37
CA GLY A 388 -8.01 -8.07 2.81
C GLY A 388 -9.06 -9.07 3.29
N TYR A 389 -10.22 -9.11 2.65
CA TYR A 389 -11.41 -9.78 3.15
C TYR A 389 -11.35 -11.29 3.12
N ASP A 390 -10.64 -11.89 2.17
CA ASP A 390 -10.60 -13.36 1.98
C ASP A 390 -9.56 -14.06 2.85
N ARG A 391 -8.82 -13.31 3.66
CA ARG A 391 -7.85 -13.89 4.59
C ARG A 391 -8.58 -14.33 5.85
N PRO A 392 -8.56 -15.63 6.19
CA PRO A 392 -9.21 -16.10 7.40
C PRO A 392 -8.33 -15.68 8.60
N ARG A 393 -8.78 -14.64 9.30
CA ARG A 393 -8.06 -14.00 10.42
C ARG A 393 -8.82 -14.07 11.73
N ALA A 394 -10.14 -14.24 11.69
CA ALA A 394 -10.97 -14.23 12.88
C ALA A 394 -11.24 -15.67 13.34
N LEU A 395 -10.88 -15.96 14.59
CA LEU A 395 -11.36 -17.16 15.27
C LEU A 395 -12.72 -16.86 15.87
N VAL A 396 -13.76 -17.38 15.24
CA VAL A 396 -15.15 -17.16 15.66
C VAL A 396 -15.69 -18.47 16.23
N PRO A 397 -16.38 -18.45 17.38
CA PRO A 397 -17.03 -19.65 17.90
C PRO A 397 -18.06 -20.19 16.88
N PRO A 398 -18.42 -21.48 16.94
CA PRO A 398 -19.24 -22.13 15.92
C PRO A 398 -20.68 -21.60 15.88
N GLN A 399 -21.17 -20.98 16.96
CA GLN A 399 -22.45 -20.27 17.04
C GLN A 399 -22.22 -18.91 17.70
N PRO A 400 -21.63 -17.94 16.99
CA PRO A 400 -21.31 -16.65 17.58
C PRO A 400 -22.60 -15.83 17.72
N THR A 401 -22.76 -15.15 18.86
CA THR A 401 -23.78 -14.10 18.96
C THR A 401 -23.41 -12.94 18.04
N PRO A 402 -24.36 -12.08 17.63
CA PRO A 402 -24.07 -10.91 16.81
C PRO A 402 -22.98 -10.02 17.42
N GLU A 403 -22.97 -9.88 18.74
CA GLU A 403 -21.97 -9.10 19.47
C GLU A 403 -20.59 -9.76 19.40
N ALA A 404 -20.51 -11.09 19.52
CA ALA A 404 -19.25 -11.81 19.37
C ALA A 404 -18.72 -11.74 17.94
N VAL A 405 -19.61 -11.75 16.94
CA VAL A 405 -19.25 -11.50 15.54
C VAL A 405 -18.67 -10.10 15.39
N LEU A 406 -19.39 -9.06 15.81
CA LEU A 406 -18.96 -7.67 15.67
C LEU A 406 -17.65 -7.40 16.42
N ALA A 407 -17.49 -7.94 17.62
CA ALA A 407 -16.23 -7.85 18.37
C ALA A 407 -15.07 -8.53 17.63
N ALA A 408 -15.31 -9.70 17.02
CA ALA A 408 -14.29 -10.37 16.21
C ALA A 408 -13.92 -9.58 14.94
N MET A 409 -14.87 -8.86 14.34
CA MET A 409 -14.59 -7.97 13.20
C MET A 409 -13.65 -6.84 13.59
N GLU A 410 -13.89 -6.20 14.72
CA GLU A 410 -13.04 -5.10 15.19
C GLU A 410 -11.65 -5.55 15.64
N GLU A 411 -11.54 -6.70 16.33
CA GLU A 411 -10.26 -7.18 16.85
C GLU A 411 -9.36 -7.75 15.75
N PHE A 412 -9.93 -8.52 14.81
CA PHE A 412 -9.13 -9.38 13.93
C PHE A 412 -9.13 -9.00 12.46
N LEU A 413 -10.18 -8.34 11.98
CA LEU A 413 -10.38 -8.16 10.55
C LEU A 413 -9.99 -6.77 10.06
N GLU A 414 -9.66 -5.84 10.96
CA GLU A 414 -9.42 -4.43 10.61
C GLU A 414 -10.64 -3.82 9.89
N ILE A 415 -11.83 -4.40 10.11
CA ILE A 415 -13.10 -3.93 9.55
C ILE A 415 -13.80 -3.12 10.63
N GLY A 416 -14.05 -1.85 10.34
CA GLY A 416 -14.93 -1.03 11.14
C GLY A 416 -16.38 -1.34 10.78
N TYR A 417 -17.28 -1.16 11.74
CA TYR A 417 -18.70 -1.27 11.48
C TYR A 417 -19.44 -0.04 11.97
N THR A 418 -20.55 0.27 11.32
CA THR A 418 -21.57 1.20 11.83
C THR A 418 -22.93 0.54 11.74
N ILE A 419 -23.82 0.87 12.67
CA ILE A 419 -25.20 0.38 12.65
C ILE A 419 -26.09 1.58 12.33
N ALA A 420 -26.99 1.42 11.36
CA ALA A 420 -27.95 2.45 11.01
C ALA A 420 -28.85 2.80 12.22
N LYS A 421 -29.40 4.03 12.26
CA LYS A 421 -30.20 4.52 13.41
C LYS A 421 -31.39 3.62 13.75
N ASP A 422 -32.02 3.03 12.72
CA ASP A 422 -33.14 2.08 12.85
C ASP A 422 -32.70 0.68 13.31
N ARG A 423 -31.39 0.43 13.46
CA ARG A 423 -30.79 -0.86 13.79
C ARG A 423 -31.18 -1.99 12.84
N ARG A 424 -31.51 -1.69 11.58
CA ARG A 424 -31.83 -2.70 10.56
C ARG A 424 -30.67 -3.00 9.62
N VAL A 425 -29.67 -2.13 9.57
CA VAL A 425 -28.53 -2.25 8.65
C VAL A 425 -27.22 -2.15 9.40
N VAL A 426 -26.31 -3.09 9.12
CA VAL A 426 -24.91 -3.02 9.52
C VAL A 426 -24.07 -2.70 8.29
N ARG A 427 -23.32 -1.61 8.38
CA ARG A 427 -22.35 -1.22 7.36
C ARG A 427 -20.97 -1.68 7.80
N LEU A 428 -20.28 -2.40 6.92
CA LEU A 428 -18.95 -2.91 7.16
C LEU A 428 -17.98 -2.23 6.20
N ARG A 429 -16.94 -1.59 6.75
CA ARG A 429 -15.93 -0.90 5.95
C ARG A 429 -14.55 -1.25 6.45
N SER A 430 -13.61 -1.49 5.55
CA SER A 430 -12.21 -1.61 5.96
C SER A 430 -11.74 -0.35 6.69
N ARG A 431 -11.04 -0.47 7.82
CA ARG A 431 -10.39 0.68 8.51
C ARG A 431 -9.22 1.21 7.68
N THR A 432 -8.67 0.38 6.80
CA THR A 432 -7.60 0.72 5.87
C THR A 432 -8.09 0.90 4.45
N TRP A 433 -9.40 1.15 4.24
CA TRP A 433 -10.02 1.25 2.91
C TRP A 433 -9.26 2.16 1.94
N MET A 434 -8.62 3.23 2.44
CA MET A 434 -7.79 4.14 1.63
C MET A 434 -6.59 3.45 0.99
N PHE A 435 -5.95 2.54 1.72
CA PHE A 435 -4.87 1.70 1.19
C PHE A 435 -5.40 0.53 0.39
N ASP A 436 -6.52 -0.06 0.83
CA ASP A 436 -7.12 -1.19 0.14
C ASP A 436 -7.61 -0.78 -1.27
N ASP A 437 -8.26 0.39 -1.43
CA ASP A 437 -8.60 1.00 -2.71
C ASP A 437 -7.37 1.16 -3.63
N LEU A 438 -6.24 1.56 -3.05
CA LEU A 438 -5.00 1.82 -3.78
C LEU A 438 -4.33 0.54 -4.27
N ILE A 439 -4.39 -0.54 -3.48
CA ILE A 439 -3.75 -1.83 -3.79
C ILE A 439 -4.67 -2.82 -4.50
N GLU A 440 -5.98 -2.60 -4.54
CA GLU A 440 -6.93 -3.55 -5.13
C GLU A 440 -6.72 -3.67 -6.65
N PRO A 441 -6.34 -4.86 -7.15
CA PRO A 441 -6.22 -5.07 -8.60
C PRO A 441 -7.61 -5.15 -9.25
N PRO A 442 -7.78 -4.68 -10.49
CA PRO A 442 -9.04 -4.81 -11.23
C PRO A 442 -9.44 -6.29 -11.43
N ASP A 443 -10.73 -6.59 -11.29
CA ASP A 443 -11.25 -7.97 -11.37
C ASP A 443 -10.98 -8.65 -12.72
N GLY A 444 -11.07 -7.88 -13.81
CA GLY A 444 -10.76 -8.39 -15.14
C GLY A 444 -9.32 -8.89 -15.25
N VAL A 445 -8.38 -8.24 -14.57
CA VAL A 445 -6.97 -8.66 -14.53
C VAL A 445 -6.82 -9.92 -13.68
N ILE A 446 -7.41 -9.95 -12.48
CA ILE A 446 -7.36 -11.13 -11.59
C ILE A 446 -7.94 -12.34 -12.31
N SER A 447 -9.15 -12.22 -12.87
CA SER A 447 -9.86 -13.30 -13.55
C SER A 447 -9.08 -13.83 -14.76
N ALA A 448 -8.47 -12.95 -15.55
CA ALA A 448 -7.64 -13.33 -16.69
C ALA A 448 -6.39 -14.10 -16.25
N LEU A 449 -5.71 -13.63 -15.20
CA LEU A 449 -4.53 -14.30 -14.65
C LEU A 449 -4.89 -15.66 -14.04
N GLU A 450 -5.98 -15.75 -13.29
CA GLU A 450 -6.46 -17.02 -12.72
C GLU A 450 -6.83 -18.02 -13.81
N THR A 451 -7.52 -17.58 -14.86
CA THR A 451 -7.90 -18.43 -16.00
C THR A 451 -6.66 -18.94 -16.73
N SER A 452 -5.67 -18.06 -16.97
CA SER A 452 -4.41 -18.43 -17.61
C SER A 452 -3.63 -19.44 -16.75
N PHE A 453 -3.52 -19.18 -15.43
CA PHE A 453 -2.84 -20.08 -14.50
C PHE A 453 -3.54 -21.45 -14.41
N ARG A 454 -4.87 -21.47 -14.28
CA ARG A 454 -5.66 -22.71 -14.24
C ARG A 454 -5.49 -23.56 -15.50
N THR A 455 -5.47 -22.91 -16.67
CA THR A 455 -5.33 -23.59 -17.97
C THR A 455 -3.90 -24.09 -18.23
N LYS A 456 -2.87 -23.33 -17.84
CA LYS A 456 -1.47 -23.60 -18.22
C LYS A 456 -0.60 -24.14 -17.09
N GLY A 457 -1.05 -24.06 -15.84
CA GLY A 457 -0.26 -24.33 -14.63
C GLY A 457 0.87 -23.32 -14.36
N ARG A 458 1.02 -22.28 -15.19
CA ARG A 458 2.08 -21.27 -15.10
C ARG A 458 1.67 -19.98 -15.81
N PHE A 459 2.31 -18.86 -15.45
CA PHE A 459 2.16 -17.60 -16.16
C PHE A 459 3.03 -17.53 -17.41
N SER A 460 2.44 -17.07 -18.50
CA SER A 460 3.09 -16.74 -19.76
C SER A 460 3.60 -15.29 -19.77
N LEU A 461 4.42 -14.92 -20.75
CA LEU A 461 4.87 -13.53 -20.90
C LEU A 461 3.69 -12.55 -21.03
N ALA A 462 2.61 -12.95 -21.71
CA ALA A 462 1.40 -12.13 -21.81
C ALA A 462 0.77 -11.82 -20.44
N ASP A 463 0.84 -12.77 -19.50
CA ASP A 463 0.33 -12.60 -18.13
C ASP A 463 1.23 -11.64 -17.33
N TYR A 464 2.55 -11.73 -17.48
CA TYR A 464 3.48 -10.75 -16.90
C TYR A 464 3.25 -9.34 -17.45
N LEU A 465 3.04 -9.20 -18.76
CA LEU A 465 2.74 -7.92 -19.38
C LEU A 465 1.38 -7.37 -18.92
N LEU A 466 0.37 -8.23 -18.75
CA LEU A 466 -0.92 -7.84 -18.20
C LEU A 466 -0.77 -7.32 -16.77
N ALA A 467 -0.09 -8.06 -15.90
CA ALA A 467 0.16 -7.65 -14.52
C ALA A 467 1.07 -6.41 -14.43
N ALA A 468 2.01 -6.22 -15.37
CA ALA A 468 2.87 -5.05 -15.43
C ALA A 468 2.12 -3.74 -15.76
N ARG A 469 0.90 -3.82 -16.31
CA ARG A 469 0.03 -2.63 -16.53
C ARG A 469 -0.58 -2.07 -15.25
N LEU A 470 -0.60 -2.88 -14.18
CA LEU A 470 -1.08 -2.44 -12.88
C LEU A 470 -0.14 -1.39 -12.27
N THR A 471 -0.67 -0.54 -11.41
CA THR A 471 0.16 0.35 -10.59
C THR A 471 1.05 -0.45 -9.64
N ARG A 472 2.14 0.13 -9.11
CA ARG A 472 3.00 -0.57 -8.12
C ARG A 472 2.22 -1.06 -6.90
N ALA A 473 1.23 -0.27 -6.46
CA ALA A 473 0.33 -0.61 -5.37
C ALA A 473 -0.53 -1.85 -5.72
N GLN A 474 -1.08 -1.89 -6.93
CA GLN A 474 -1.90 -3.01 -7.39
C GLN A 474 -1.06 -4.27 -7.66
N GLN A 475 0.16 -4.13 -8.16
CA GLN A 475 1.11 -5.25 -8.28
C GLN A 475 1.44 -5.84 -6.91
N PHE A 476 1.55 -5.00 -5.90
CA PHE A 476 1.68 -5.44 -4.51
C PHE A 476 0.42 -6.17 -4.04
N GLY A 477 -0.77 -5.62 -4.35
CA GLY A 477 -2.05 -6.23 -4.03
C GLY A 477 -2.29 -7.59 -4.68
N LEU A 478 -1.74 -7.87 -5.87
CA LEU A 478 -1.91 -9.16 -6.54
C LEU A 478 -1.52 -10.36 -5.65
N ALA A 479 -0.35 -10.36 -5.00
CA ALA A 479 -0.02 -11.46 -4.09
C ALA A 479 -0.83 -11.43 -2.79
N ARG A 480 -1.50 -10.31 -2.49
CA ARG A 480 -2.37 -10.25 -1.32
C ARG A 480 -3.67 -11.00 -1.53
N VAL A 481 -4.18 -11.01 -2.76
CA VAL A 481 -5.36 -11.77 -3.19
C VAL A 481 -5.13 -13.28 -3.00
N ASP A 482 -4.07 -13.81 -3.60
CA ASP A 482 -3.70 -15.22 -3.46
C ASP A 482 -2.18 -15.35 -3.50
N LEU A 483 -1.57 -15.49 -2.32
CA LEU A 483 -0.12 -15.58 -2.18
C LEU A 483 0.41 -16.83 -2.88
N ALA A 484 -0.30 -17.95 -2.85
CA ALA A 484 0.17 -19.19 -3.46
C ALA A 484 0.22 -19.08 -4.99
N LYS A 485 -0.74 -18.40 -5.60
CA LYS A 485 -0.80 -18.22 -7.06
C LYS A 485 0.10 -17.08 -7.54
N PHE A 486 -0.03 -15.89 -6.95
CA PHE A 486 0.50 -14.67 -7.56
C PHE A 486 1.86 -14.21 -7.03
N GLU A 487 2.45 -14.92 -6.06
CA GLU A 487 3.75 -14.55 -5.49
C GLU A 487 4.86 -14.46 -6.54
N VAL A 488 4.86 -15.33 -7.56
CA VAL A 488 5.88 -15.26 -8.62
C VAL A 488 5.76 -13.98 -9.45
N LEU A 489 4.53 -13.52 -9.75
CA LEU A 489 4.31 -12.26 -10.44
C LEU A 489 4.75 -11.08 -9.56
N ARG A 490 4.43 -11.11 -8.26
CA ARG A 490 4.86 -10.06 -7.32
C ARG A 490 6.37 -10.01 -7.19
N ARG A 491 7.07 -11.15 -7.06
CA ARG A 491 8.53 -11.18 -6.99
C ARG A 491 9.15 -10.57 -8.23
N THR A 492 8.66 -10.90 -9.41
CA THR A 492 9.20 -10.38 -10.67
C THR A 492 8.88 -8.90 -10.91
N LEU A 493 7.67 -8.46 -10.57
CA LEU A 493 7.17 -7.12 -10.93
C LEU A 493 7.38 -6.08 -9.83
N HIS A 494 7.32 -6.50 -8.56
CA HIS A 494 7.30 -5.60 -7.42
C HIS A 494 8.55 -5.73 -6.54
N ASP A 495 9.15 -6.92 -6.39
CA ASP A 495 10.39 -7.00 -5.63
C ASP A 495 11.54 -6.43 -6.48
N ASP A 496 12.11 -5.29 -6.07
CA ASP A 496 13.27 -4.67 -6.75
C ASP A 496 14.52 -5.58 -6.84
N THR A 497 14.48 -6.80 -6.32
CA THR A 497 15.58 -7.78 -6.44
C THR A 497 15.88 -8.12 -7.90
N ASP A 498 14.86 -8.19 -8.75
CA ASP A 498 15.02 -8.28 -10.21
C ASP A 498 14.48 -7.01 -10.87
N GLY A 499 14.67 -5.84 -10.24
CA GLY A 499 13.94 -4.63 -10.61
C GLY A 499 14.09 -4.24 -12.08
N LEU A 500 15.17 -4.65 -12.76
CA LEU A 500 15.33 -4.46 -14.21
C LEU A 500 14.23 -5.21 -14.98
N LEU A 501 14.00 -6.50 -14.69
CA LEU A 501 13.00 -7.29 -15.41
C LEU A 501 11.59 -6.70 -15.21
N GLY A 502 11.23 -6.32 -13.98
CA GLY A 502 9.96 -5.64 -13.71
C GLY A 502 9.81 -4.31 -14.46
N GLU A 503 10.86 -3.49 -14.45
CA GLU A 503 10.91 -2.21 -15.18
C GLU A 503 10.81 -2.40 -16.70
N PHE A 504 11.53 -3.37 -17.26
CA PHE A 504 11.44 -3.76 -18.68
C PHE A 504 10.04 -4.26 -19.03
N LEU A 505 9.43 -5.11 -18.20
CA LEU A 505 8.08 -5.61 -18.43
C LEU A 505 7.05 -4.48 -18.41
N ARG A 506 7.20 -3.50 -17.51
CA ARG A 506 6.33 -2.30 -17.47
C ARG A 506 6.48 -1.44 -18.71
N LEU A 507 7.71 -1.16 -19.12
CA LEU A 507 7.98 -0.42 -20.35
C LEU A 507 7.38 -1.15 -21.56
N THR A 508 7.63 -2.45 -21.67
CA THR A 508 7.08 -3.31 -22.75
C THR A 508 5.56 -3.34 -22.75
N ALA A 509 4.94 -3.34 -21.57
CA ALA A 509 3.48 -3.37 -21.43
C ALA A 509 2.81 -2.04 -21.81
N ALA A 510 3.54 -0.93 -21.70
CA ALA A 510 3.11 0.41 -22.11
C ALA A 510 3.19 0.61 -23.64
N LEU A 511 4.11 -0.07 -24.32
CA LEU A 511 4.24 0.02 -25.78
C LEU A 511 2.97 -0.46 -26.51
N SER A 512 2.68 0.13 -27.67
CA SER A 512 1.71 -0.40 -28.62
C SER A 512 2.19 -1.71 -29.26
N ALA A 513 1.30 -2.42 -29.98
CA ALA A 513 1.70 -3.63 -30.70
C ALA A 513 2.77 -3.34 -31.77
N SER A 514 2.62 -2.24 -32.54
CA SER A 514 3.60 -1.84 -33.55
C SER A 514 4.93 -1.43 -32.92
N GLN A 515 4.89 -0.64 -31.83
CA GLN A 515 6.10 -0.23 -31.10
C GLN A 515 6.85 -1.43 -30.52
N ARG A 516 6.16 -2.46 -30.00
CA ARG A 516 6.83 -3.70 -29.56
C ARG A 516 7.54 -4.40 -30.71
N THR A 517 6.89 -4.52 -31.87
CA THR A 517 7.52 -5.12 -33.06
C THR A 517 8.75 -4.32 -33.48
N THR A 518 8.69 -2.99 -33.48
CA THR A 518 9.83 -2.12 -33.77
C THR A 518 10.93 -2.25 -32.71
N ALA A 519 10.59 -2.29 -31.43
CA ALA A 519 11.54 -2.46 -30.33
C ALA A 519 12.27 -3.81 -30.38
N MET A 520 11.59 -4.85 -30.86
CA MET A 520 12.17 -6.18 -31.09
C MET A 520 12.90 -6.32 -32.43
N SER A 521 12.85 -5.30 -33.31
CA SER A 521 13.57 -5.33 -34.58
C SER A 521 15.08 -5.24 -34.38
N ALA A 522 15.86 -5.65 -35.38
CA ALA A 522 17.32 -5.58 -35.32
C ALA A 522 17.87 -4.15 -35.15
N SER A 523 17.11 -3.13 -35.54
CA SER A 523 17.45 -1.71 -35.37
C SER A 523 17.05 -1.15 -34.00
N GLY A 524 16.30 -1.90 -33.19
CA GLY A 524 15.65 -1.39 -31.99
C GLY A 524 14.65 -0.28 -32.30
N MET A 525 14.20 0.41 -31.25
CA MET A 525 13.28 1.54 -31.35
C MET A 525 13.94 2.81 -30.79
N PRO A 526 14.04 3.90 -31.58
CA PRO A 526 14.51 5.19 -31.08
C PRO A 526 13.59 5.74 -29.98
N ALA A 527 14.16 6.34 -28.94
CA ALA A 527 13.38 6.96 -27.86
C ALA A 527 12.42 8.07 -28.35
N THR A 528 12.71 8.70 -29.49
CA THR A 528 11.82 9.69 -30.13
C THR A 528 10.53 9.10 -30.68
N GLN A 529 10.44 7.77 -30.83
CA GLN A 529 9.22 7.06 -31.26
C GLN A 529 8.34 6.61 -30.08
N LEU A 530 8.78 6.85 -28.84
CA LEU A 530 7.97 6.66 -27.65
C LEU A 530 7.02 7.84 -27.47
N GLY A 531 5.79 7.59 -27.01
CA GLY A 531 4.89 8.65 -26.59
C GLY A 531 5.31 9.27 -25.25
N GLY A 532 4.64 10.35 -24.86
CA GLY A 532 4.96 11.07 -23.61
C GLY A 532 4.95 10.18 -22.35
N PRO A 533 3.92 9.33 -22.14
CA PRO A 533 3.89 8.41 -21.00
C PRO A 533 5.04 7.39 -21.00
N GLU A 534 5.39 6.82 -22.16
CA GLU A 534 6.45 5.83 -22.27
C GLU A 534 7.84 6.46 -22.11
N GLN A 535 8.04 7.68 -22.62
CA GLN A 535 9.26 8.46 -22.37
C GLN A 535 9.43 8.78 -20.88
N SER A 536 8.33 9.15 -20.20
CA SER A 536 8.34 9.44 -18.77
C SER A 536 8.69 8.20 -17.95
N LEU A 537 8.14 7.03 -18.31
CA LEU A 537 8.46 5.76 -17.67
C LEU A 537 9.92 5.36 -17.92
N LEU A 538 10.40 5.49 -19.16
CA LEU A 538 11.81 5.24 -19.49
C LEU A 538 12.73 6.14 -18.67
N LEU A 539 12.36 7.42 -18.50
CA LEU A 539 13.10 8.38 -17.68
C LEU A 539 13.07 8.02 -16.18
N GLU A 540 11.93 7.57 -15.65
CA GLU A 540 11.84 7.07 -14.26
C GLU A 540 12.79 5.89 -14.06
N ILE A 541 12.77 4.91 -14.97
CA ILE A 541 13.65 3.73 -14.92
C ILE A 541 15.12 4.16 -15.01
N ALA A 542 15.43 5.04 -15.95
CA ALA A 542 16.76 5.60 -16.17
C ALA A 542 17.32 6.29 -14.91
N THR A 543 16.57 7.25 -14.36
CA THR A 543 17.01 8.04 -13.20
C THR A 543 17.17 7.20 -11.95
N ARG A 544 16.31 6.20 -11.75
CA ARG A 544 16.37 5.29 -10.60
C ARG A 544 17.58 4.35 -10.68
N ARG A 545 17.98 3.93 -11.89
CA ARG A 545 19.07 2.96 -12.10
C ARG A 545 20.42 3.59 -12.34
N PHE A 546 20.42 4.70 -13.03
CA PHE A 546 21.60 5.39 -13.46
C PHE A 546 21.53 6.81 -12.94
N SER A 547 21.66 6.97 -11.62
CA SER A 547 21.69 8.28 -10.97
C SER A 547 22.75 9.22 -11.57
N ASN A 548 23.73 8.66 -12.28
CA ASN A 548 24.84 9.37 -12.92
C ASN A 548 24.68 9.53 -14.44
N LEU A 549 23.66 8.94 -15.08
CA LEU A 549 23.42 9.10 -16.51
C LEU A 549 22.35 10.15 -16.78
N THR A 550 22.53 10.89 -17.87
CA THR A 550 21.48 11.75 -18.40
C THR A 550 20.33 10.90 -18.98
N PRO A 551 19.10 11.45 -19.05
CA PRO A 551 17.94 10.80 -19.69
C PRO A 551 18.24 10.15 -21.05
N ARG A 552 19.05 10.84 -21.87
CA ARG A 552 19.39 10.43 -23.24
C ARG A 552 20.34 9.24 -23.27
N GLU A 553 21.29 9.18 -22.34
CA GLU A 553 22.28 8.09 -22.23
C GLU A 553 21.61 6.81 -21.75
N ALA A 554 20.77 6.90 -20.73
CA ALA A 554 20.04 5.76 -20.21
C ALA A 554 19.04 5.19 -21.25
N ALA A 555 18.33 6.04 -21.98
CA ALA A 555 17.46 5.61 -23.08
C ALA A 555 18.23 4.88 -24.19
N SER A 556 19.45 5.34 -24.50
CA SER A 556 20.32 4.71 -25.50
C SER A 556 20.83 3.35 -25.01
N ALA A 557 21.11 3.19 -23.72
CA ALA A 557 21.54 1.92 -23.13
C ALA A 557 20.41 0.87 -23.11
N VAL A 558 19.21 1.23 -22.64
CA VAL A 558 18.08 0.31 -22.47
C VAL A 558 17.64 -0.36 -23.78
N PHE A 559 17.70 0.34 -24.92
CA PHE A 559 17.27 -0.19 -26.21
C PHE A 559 18.40 -0.66 -27.14
N ARG A 560 19.68 -0.52 -26.74
CA ARG A 560 20.83 -1.06 -27.50
C ARG A 560 21.35 -2.42 -27.00
N VAL A 561 20.83 -2.95 -25.89
CA VAL A 561 21.20 -4.28 -25.37
C VAL A 561 20.66 -5.35 -26.32
N GLY A 562 21.41 -5.59 -27.40
CA GLY A 562 21.10 -6.59 -28.41
C GLY A 562 22.26 -6.93 -29.35
N ARG A 563 23.42 -6.25 -29.30
CA ARG A 563 24.46 -6.51 -30.32
C ARG A 563 25.94 -6.32 -29.99
N GLU A 564 26.35 -5.81 -28.84
CA GLU A 564 27.79 -5.60 -28.60
C GLU A 564 28.58 -6.88 -28.21
N GLY A 565 27.96 -8.07 -28.21
CA GLY A 565 28.61 -9.32 -27.77
C GLY A 565 28.83 -10.43 -28.81
N ARG A 566 28.68 -10.20 -30.12
CA ARG A 566 28.89 -11.25 -31.15
C ARG A 566 29.66 -10.80 -32.40
N GLY A 567 30.57 -9.83 -32.28
CA GLY A 567 31.43 -9.43 -33.38
C GLY A 567 32.84 -9.09 -32.91
N GLY A 568 33.73 -10.09 -32.97
CA GLY A 568 35.17 -10.01 -32.67
C GLY A 568 35.49 -10.81 -31.40
N GLU A 569 36.18 -11.96 -31.42
CA GLU A 569 37.09 -12.59 -32.40
C GLU A 569 36.64 -13.98 -32.85
#